data_AF-A0A1H9MC98-F1
#
_entry.id   AF-A0A1H9MC98-F1
#
_cell.length_a   1.000
_cell.length_b   1.000
_cell.length_c   1.000
_cell.angle_alpha   90.00
_cell.angle_beta   90.00
_cell.angle_gamma   90.00
#
_symmetry.space_group_name_H-M   'P 1'
#
loop_
_entity.id
_entity.type
_entity.pdbx_description
1 polymer ?
#
loop_
_entity_poly.entity_id
_entity_poly.type
_entity_poly.pdbx_seq_one_letter_code
_entity_poly.pdbx_strand_id
1 'polypeptide(L)'
;MILLKSRIQTVLLSLLPCLMLIGCDGCDEDIITPRGEECYNVCKGVAECQNGYCECPNQEAQLAPGFCIQNSEAINFISYDQYPGLMDTLIMSLLEEPFDLTWQNGDPRLKDGAGKMYNRDPDALSIGSSQSVITYVFPGDFTTPVDSVWIYDLFDKSNNQYSFRAGEWHCRGKTFVGRFVDRNTIKGEIFLNLCSTNGSTPMPIEIQPETRYPVTFKRWQGS
;
A
#
# COMPACT_ATOMS: atom_id res chain seq x y z
N MET A 1 69.72 -26.26 -37.43
CA MET A 1 70.99 -25.83 -36.81
C MET A 1 70.79 -24.41 -36.28
N ILE A 2 71.20 -24.18 -35.03
CA ILE A 2 71.46 -22.88 -34.38
C ILE A 2 70.27 -22.15 -33.71
N LEU A 3 70.26 -22.30 -32.38
CA LEU A 3 69.78 -21.38 -31.35
C LEU A 3 70.61 -20.07 -31.30
N LEU A 4 69.97 -18.93 -31.05
CA LEU A 4 70.54 -17.74 -30.39
C LEU A 4 69.35 -17.02 -29.70
N LYS A 5 69.11 -17.09 -28.38
CA LYS A 5 69.76 -16.39 -27.24
C LYS A 5 70.13 -14.93 -27.52
N SER A 6 69.50 -13.98 -26.80
CA SER A 6 70.23 -12.96 -26.01
C SER A 6 69.32 -11.91 -25.30
N ARG A 7 69.39 -11.93 -23.95
CA ARG A 7 69.51 -10.82 -22.96
C ARG A 7 68.43 -9.73 -22.88
N ILE A 8 67.73 -9.58 -21.74
CA ILE A 8 68.12 -8.89 -20.49
C ILE A 8 68.57 -7.44 -20.71
N GLN A 9 67.73 -6.46 -20.34
CA GLN A 9 68.16 -5.34 -19.49
C GLN A 9 66.98 -4.55 -18.91
N THR A 10 66.92 -4.59 -17.58
CA THR A 10 66.17 -3.75 -16.65
C THR A 10 66.66 -2.31 -16.72
N VAL A 11 65.76 -1.32 -16.83
CA VAL A 11 65.99 0.04 -16.30
C VAL A 11 64.68 0.57 -15.71
N LEU A 12 64.71 0.68 -14.39
CA LEU A 12 63.87 1.54 -13.54
C LEU A 12 63.87 2.98 -14.08
N LEU A 13 62.69 3.59 -14.25
CA LEU A 13 62.56 5.01 -13.95
C LEU A 13 61.15 5.33 -13.43
N SER A 14 61.11 5.53 -12.12
CA SER A 14 60.04 6.14 -11.36
C SER A 14 59.65 7.51 -11.91
N LEU A 15 58.36 7.80 -12.02
CA LEU A 15 57.83 9.14 -11.81
C LEU A 15 56.41 9.04 -11.25
N LEU A 16 56.29 9.57 -10.03
CA LEU A 16 55.12 9.76 -9.19
C LEU A 16 53.78 10.00 -9.92
N PRO A 17 52.68 9.41 -9.43
CA PRO A 17 51.45 10.15 -9.22
C PRO A 17 51.46 10.69 -7.78
N CYS A 18 51.69 12.00 -7.66
CA CYS A 18 51.33 12.76 -6.48
C CYS A 18 49.84 12.54 -6.17
N LEU A 19 49.57 12.22 -4.90
CA LEU A 19 48.53 12.83 -4.09
C LEU A 19 47.36 13.48 -4.83
N MET A 20 46.24 12.75 -4.90
CA MET A 20 44.92 13.30 -4.56
C MET A 20 44.16 12.21 -3.80
N LEU A 21 44.66 11.90 -2.60
CA LEU A 21 43.79 11.49 -1.50
C LEU A 21 42.99 12.73 -1.10
N ILE A 22 41.82 12.91 -1.71
CA ILE A 22 40.71 13.60 -1.05
C ILE A 22 39.76 12.48 -0.64
N GLY A 23 40.17 11.74 0.39
CA GLY A 23 39.23 11.03 1.23
C GLY A 23 38.51 12.11 2.04
N CYS A 24 37.23 12.31 1.75
CA CYS A 24 36.36 13.09 2.62
C CYS A 24 36.00 12.18 3.81
N ASP A 25 36.90 12.09 4.80
CA ASP A 25 36.55 11.67 6.15
C ASP A 25 35.64 12.76 6.74
N GLY A 26 34.33 12.60 6.57
CA GLY A 26 33.34 13.56 7.07
C GLY A 26 32.14 13.85 6.16
N CYS A 27 31.99 13.16 5.03
CA CYS A 27 30.68 13.02 4.42
C CYS A 27 29.97 11.82 5.04
N ASP A 28 29.68 11.89 6.35
CA ASP A 28 28.39 11.40 6.79
C ASP A 28 27.39 12.29 6.04
N GLU A 29 27.02 11.86 4.84
CA GLU A 29 25.73 12.26 4.31
C GLU A 29 24.78 11.80 5.41
N ASP A 30 24.37 12.74 6.27
CA ASP A 30 23.16 12.62 7.06
C ASP A 30 22.16 12.07 6.06
N ILE A 31 21.90 10.77 6.14
CA ILE A 31 20.84 10.16 5.37
C ILE A 31 19.66 10.95 5.84
N ILE A 32 19.17 11.86 4.97
CA ILE A 32 18.01 12.67 5.27
C ILE A 32 16.88 11.65 5.27
N THR A 33 16.69 11.00 6.42
CA THR A 33 15.56 10.12 6.66
C THR A 33 14.36 11.00 6.40
N PRO A 34 13.51 10.66 5.42
CA PRO A 34 12.40 11.52 5.08
C PRO A 34 11.57 11.72 6.35
N ARG A 35 11.53 12.96 6.84
CA ARG A 35 10.86 13.32 8.09
C ARG A 35 9.36 13.34 7.86
N GLY A 36 8.58 13.04 8.89
CA GLY A 36 7.12 13.10 8.84
C GLY A 36 6.59 14.52 8.60
N GLU A 37 5.27 14.68 8.60
CA GLU A 37 4.68 16.02 8.58
C GLU A 37 5.05 16.81 9.85
N GLU A 38 5.23 18.13 9.73
CA GLU A 38 5.53 19.00 10.87
C GLU A 38 4.33 19.06 11.83
N CYS A 39 4.57 18.94 13.14
CA CYS A 39 3.51 18.73 14.15
C CYS A 39 2.63 19.97 14.47
N TYR A 40 2.53 20.97 13.58
CA TYR A 40 2.01 22.32 13.91
C TYR A 40 0.73 22.35 14.75
N ASN A 41 -0.16 21.37 14.64
CA ASN A 41 -1.40 21.34 15.41
C ASN A 41 -1.75 20.00 16.10
N VAL A 42 -1.17 18.85 15.73
CA VAL A 42 -1.25 17.50 16.37
C VAL A 42 -0.89 16.44 15.32
N CYS A 43 -0.28 15.33 15.73
CA CYS A 43 0.00 14.18 14.86
C CYS A 43 -1.22 13.27 14.72
N LYS A 44 -1.34 12.60 13.57
CA LYS A 44 -2.49 11.77 13.23
C LYS A 44 -2.40 10.36 13.82
N GLY A 45 -3.51 9.84 14.33
CA GLY A 45 -3.60 8.47 14.86
C GLY A 45 -2.60 8.20 15.99
N VAL A 46 -1.86 7.10 15.89
CA VAL A 46 -0.83 6.71 16.87
C VAL A 46 0.51 7.45 16.73
N ALA A 47 0.69 8.30 15.72
CA ALA A 47 1.94 9.03 15.55
C ALA A 47 2.13 10.06 16.68
N GLU A 48 3.38 10.25 17.11
CA GLU A 48 3.75 11.18 18.17
C GLU A 48 4.64 12.30 17.61
N CYS A 49 4.56 13.49 18.23
CA CYS A 49 5.43 14.59 17.82
C CYS A 49 6.82 14.44 18.44
N GLN A 50 7.82 14.17 17.60
CA GLN A 50 9.22 14.08 18.00
C GLN A 50 10.04 15.08 17.19
N ASN A 51 10.81 15.94 17.87
CA ASN A 51 11.66 16.96 17.24
C ASN A 51 10.94 17.87 16.22
N GLY A 52 9.65 18.12 16.43
CA GLY A 52 8.82 18.96 15.54
C GLY A 52 8.20 18.21 14.35
N TYR A 53 8.41 16.90 14.24
CA TYR A 53 7.85 16.06 13.17
C TYR A 53 7.03 14.89 13.74
N CYS A 54 6.00 14.47 13.00
CA CYS A 54 5.18 13.33 13.38
C CYS A 54 5.88 12.02 13.02
N GLU A 55 6.20 11.22 14.04
CA GLU A 55 6.91 9.96 13.91
C GLU A 55 6.09 8.82 14.50
N CYS A 56 6.28 7.61 13.96
CA CYS A 56 5.58 6.43 14.47
C CYS A 56 6.22 5.96 15.79
N PRO A 57 5.43 5.42 16.74
CA PRO A 57 5.97 4.94 18.02
C PRO A 57 7.04 3.86 17.87
N ASN A 58 6.98 3.08 16.81
CA ASN A 58 8.05 2.19 16.37
C ASN A 58 8.27 2.34 14.85
N GLN A 59 9.49 2.10 14.39
CA GLN A 59 9.82 2.19 12.96
C GLN A 59 9.18 1.06 12.14
N GLU A 60 8.88 -0.07 12.77
CA GLU A 60 8.33 -1.26 12.09
C GLU A 60 6.88 -1.06 11.62
N ALA A 61 6.11 -0.24 12.36
CA ALA A 61 4.77 0.19 11.98
C ALA A 61 4.78 1.35 10.98
N GLN A 62 5.93 1.93 10.66
CA GLN A 62 6.04 3.08 9.77
C GLN A 62 5.99 2.62 8.31
N LEU A 63 4.90 2.91 7.62
CA LEU A 63 4.77 2.64 6.18
C LEU A 63 5.35 3.77 5.33
N ALA A 64 5.23 4.99 5.84
CA ALA A 64 5.81 6.21 5.30
C ALA A 64 5.99 7.23 6.45
N PRO A 65 6.74 8.32 6.26
CA PRO A 65 6.88 9.37 7.27
C PRO A 65 5.53 9.88 7.78
N GLY A 66 5.30 9.82 9.09
CA GLY A 66 4.04 10.19 9.74
C GLY A 66 2.85 9.25 9.47
N PHE A 67 3.03 8.18 8.69
CA PHE A 67 1.97 7.24 8.35
C PHE A 67 2.23 5.85 8.96
N CYS A 68 1.49 5.55 10.02
CA CYS A 68 1.73 4.41 10.89
C CYS A 68 0.59 3.38 10.82
N ILE A 69 0.92 2.11 11.01
CA ILE A 69 -0.04 1.08 11.42
C ILE A 69 -0.63 1.48 12.78
N GLN A 70 -1.96 1.52 12.88
CA GLN A 70 -2.68 2.02 14.05
C GLN A 70 -2.85 0.96 15.13
N ASN A 71 -2.91 -0.32 14.73
CA ASN A 71 -2.97 -1.45 15.63
C ASN A 71 -2.08 -2.57 15.07
N SER A 72 -0.87 -2.71 15.61
CA SER A 72 0.10 -3.73 15.19
C SER A 72 -0.30 -5.15 15.59
N GLU A 73 -1.20 -5.32 16.55
CA GLU A 73 -1.69 -6.64 16.96
C GLU A 73 -2.80 -7.17 16.04
N ALA A 74 -3.43 -6.28 15.25
CA ALA A 74 -4.44 -6.66 14.28
C ALA A 74 -3.84 -7.34 13.04
N ILE A 75 -4.71 -8.03 12.28
CA ILE A 75 -4.33 -8.61 11.00
C ILE A 75 -4.42 -7.53 9.93
N ASN A 76 -3.27 -6.94 9.60
CA ASN A 76 -3.19 -5.79 8.71
C ASN A 76 -2.89 -6.22 7.27
N PHE A 77 -3.70 -5.77 6.33
CA PHE A 77 -3.48 -5.88 4.89
C PHE A 77 -3.32 -4.49 4.27
N ILE A 78 -2.26 -4.28 3.51
CA ILE A 78 -1.89 -2.98 2.94
C ILE A 78 -1.99 -3.04 1.42
N SER A 79 -2.65 -2.06 0.81
CA SER A 79 -2.51 -1.75 -0.60
C SER A 79 -1.89 -0.37 -0.76
N TYR A 80 -1.03 -0.18 -1.75
CA TYR A 80 -0.40 1.10 -2.05
C TYR A 80 -1.20 1.89 -3.09
N ASP A 81 -1.02 3.22 -3.09
CA ASP A 81 -1.59 4.14 -4.07
C ASP A 81 -0.99 3.90 -5.45
N GLN A 82 -1.81 3.36 -6.36
CA GLN A 82 -1.41 3.07 -7.75
C GLN A 82 -2.16 3.93 -8.76
N TYR A 83 -3.33 4.44 -8.38
CA TYR A 83 -4.27 5.11 -9.28
C TYR A 83 -4.73 6.45 -8.69
N PRO A 84 -4.22 7.58 -9.21
CA PRO A 84 -4.57 8.90 -8.71
C PRO A 84 -6.09 9.14 -8.67
N GLY A 85 -6.59 9.59 -7.52
CA GLY A 85 -8.01 9.91 -7.30
C GLY A 85 -8.94 8.70 -7.17
N LEU A 86 -8.47 7.48 -7.46
CA LEU A 86 -9.28 6.26 -7.31
C LEU A 86 -9.17 5.69 -5.90
N MET A 87 -7.93 5.54 -5.42
CA MET A 87 -7.61 4.93 -4.14
C MET A 87 -6.27 5.48 -3.66
N ASP A 88 -6.16 5.72 -2.36
CA ASP A 88 -4.88 6.02 -1.72
C ASP A 88 -4.17 4.73 -1.24
N THR A 89 -3.03 4.84 -0.57
CA THR A 89 -2.53 3.73 0.25
C THR A 89 -3.57 3.44 1.33
N LEU A 90 -4.08 2.21 1.35
CA LEU A 90 -5.10 1.73 2.28
C LEU A 90 -4.53 0.66 3.19
N ILE A 91 -4.91 0.73 4.46
CA ILE A 91 -4.68 -0.31 5.45
C ILE A 91 -6.04 -0.84 5.87
N MET A 92 -6.18 -2.17 5.80
CA MET A 92 -7.31 -2.92 6.30
C MET A 92 -6.85 -3.74 7.50
N SER A 93 -7.25 -3.35 8.69
CA SER A 93 -6.99 -4.04 9.95
C SER A 93 -8.19 -4.92 10.29
N LEU A 94 -8.01 -6.24 10.29
CA LEU A 94 -9.04 -7.22 10.64
C LEU A 94 -8.88 -7.67 12.10
N LEU A 95 -10.02 -7.90 12.77
CA LEU A 95 -10.06 -8.40 14.14
C LEU A 95 -9.92 -9.93 14.21
N GLU A 96 -10.20 -10.63 13.11
CA GLU A 96 -10.22 -12.10 13.03
C GLU A 96 -9.46 -12.58 11.79
N GLU A 97 -8.87 -13.77 11.88
CA GLU A 97 -8.13 -14.39 10.76
C GLU A 97 -9.09 -14.90 9.70
N PRO A 98 -9.04 -14.41 8.44
CA PRO A 98 -9.96 -14.83 7.38
C PRO A 98 -10.01 -16.35 7.17
N PHE A 99 -8.89 -17.05 7.37
CA PHE A 99 -8.81 -18.50 7.15
C PHE A 99 -9.38 -19.34 8.30
N ASP A 100 -9.71 -18.72 9.44
CA ASP A 100 -10.40 -19.40 10.55
C ASP A 100 -11.93 -19.35 10.37
N LEU A 101 -12.40 -18.56 9.41
CA LEU A 101 -13.82 -18.45 9.07
C LEU A 101 -14.28 -19.69 8.29
N THR A 102 -15.41 -20.24 8.73
CA THR A 102 -16.04 -21.42 8.13
C THR A 102 -17.48 -21.12 7.73
N TRP A 103 -18.02 -21.87 6.76
CA TRP A 103 -19.44 -21.85 6.42
C TRP A 103 -20.12 -23.15 6.84
N GLN A 104 -21.36 -23.02 7.28
CA GLN A 104 -22.25 -24.12 7.62
C GLN A 104 -23.51 -24.08 6.76
N ASN A 105 -24.23 -25.19 6.71
CA ASN A 105 -25.50 -25.23 6.01
C ASN A 105 -26.50 -24.24 6.64
N GLY A 106 -27.04 -23.35 5.81
CA GLY A 106 -27.92 -22.26 6.25
C GLY A 106 -27.22 -20.92 6.48
N ASP A 107 -25.88 -20.88 6.46
CA ASP A 107 -25.15 -19.62 6.52
C ASP A 107 -25.40 -18.74 5.28
N PRO A 108 -25.35 -17.40 5.43
CA PRO A 108 -25.41 -16.50 4.29
C PRO A 108 -24.19 -16.71 3.37
N ARG A 109 -24.40 -16.49 2.07
CA ARG A 109 -23.31 -16.54 1.07
C ARG A 109 -22.26 -15.45 1.26
N LEU A 110 -22.61 -14.40 1.98
CA LEU A 110 -21.74 -13.27 2.29
C LEU A 110 -21.60 -13.20 3.80
N LYS A 111 -20.37 -13.11 4.29
CA LYS A 111 -20.06 -12.86 5.71
C LYS A 111 -19.19 -11.62 5.80
N ASP A 112 -19.49 -10.78 6.77
CA ASP A 112 -18.74 -9.55 7.02
C ASP A 112 -17.53 -9.83 7.93
N GLY A 113 -16.39 -9.26 7.57
CA GLY A 113 -15.18 -9.26 8.38
C GLY A 113 -15.06 -7.96 9.15
N ALA A 114 -15.02 -8.08 10.47
CA ALA A 114 -14.94 -6.94 11.37
C ALA A 114 -13.54 -6.31 11.39
N GLY A 115 -13.47 -4.98 11.41
CA GLY A 115 -12.18 -4.29 11.40
C GLY A 115 -12.24 -2.78 11.32
N LYS A 116 -11.10 -2.20 10.92
CA LYS A 116 -10.95 -0.80 10.57
C LYS A 116 -10.22 -0.68 9.23
N MET A 117 -10.75 0.13 8.32
CA MET A 117 -10.05 0.52 7.09
C MET A 117 -9.74 2.01 7.14
N TYR A 118 -8.52 2.37 6.74
CA TYR A 118 -8.07 3.76 6.76
C TYR A 118 -6.93 4.01 5.77
N ASN A 119 -6.69 5.28 5.45
CA ASN A 119 -5.56 5.74 4.63
C ASN A 119 -4.62 6.60 5.50
N ARG A 120 -3.91 7.58 4.91
CA ARG A 120 -3.03 8.50 5.63
C ARG A 120 -3.74 9.35 6.69
N ASP A 121 -5.05 9.48 6.64
CA ASP A 121 -5.85 10.07 7.71
C ASP A 121 -6.59 8.95 8.48
N PRO A 122 -5.99 8.41 9.55
CA PRO A 122 -6.56 7.28 10.31
C PRO A 122 -7.88 7.61 11.02
N ASP A 123 -8.22 8.90 11.12
CA ASP A 123 -9.44 9.41 11.75
C ASP A 123 -10.48 9.88 10.72
N ALA A 124 -10.16 9.78 9.42
CA ALA A 124 -11.11 10.04 8.36
C ALA A 124 -12.32 9.13 8.56
N LEU A 125 -13.46 9.75 8.89
CA LEU A 125 -14.72 9.08 9.17
C LEU A 125 -14.98 8.01 8.11
N SER A 126 -15.05 6.74 8.54
CA SER A 126 -15.88 5.77 7.84
C SER A 126 -17.30 6.32 7.94
N ILE A 127 -17.83 6.92 6.87
CA ILE A 127 -19.20 7.43 6.86
C ILE A 127 -20.10 6.20 6.79
N GLY A 128 -20.41 5.69 7.97
CA GLY A 128 -21.05 4.40 8.18
C GLY A 128 -20.38 3.71 9.35
N SER A 129 -21.15 3.43 10.39
CA SER A 129 -20.83 2.53 11.49
C SER A 129 -20.66 1.07 11.03
N SER A 130 -20.18 0.87 9.81
CA SER A 130 -19.92 -0.43 9.22
C SER A 130 -18.74 -1.02 9.98
N GLN A 131 -19.02 -1.96 10.88
CA GLN A 131 -17.98 -2.82 11.44
C GLN A 131 -17.34 -3.67 10.34
N SER A 132 -18.04 -3.87 9.21
CA SER A 132 -17.56 -4.61 8.05
C SER A 132 -16.59 -3.77 7.23
N VAL A 133 -15.34 -4.24 7.12
CA VAL A 133 -14.32 -3.65 6.23
C VAL A 133 -14.02 -4.54 5.03
N ILE A 134 -14.50 -5.78 5.07
CA ILE A 134 -14.34 -6.78 4.03
C ILE A 134 -15.56 -7.69 4.06
N THR A 135 -16.05 -8.10 2.90
CA THR A 135 -17.08 -9.11 2.78
C THR A 135 -16.46 -10.37 2.17
N TYR A 136 -16.49 -11.47 2.91
CA TYR A 136 -16.08 -12.79 2.46
C TYR A 136 -17.21 -13.46 1.67
N VAL A 137 -16.85 -14.05 0.53
CA VAL A 137 -17.80 -14.72 -0.36
C VAL A 137 -17.68 -16.24 -0.18
N PHE A 138 -18.81 -16.91 -0.06
CA PHE A 138 -18.87 -18.36 0.06
C PHE A 138 -18.18 -19.05 -1.13
N PRO A 139 -17.19 -19.92 -0.89
CA PRO A 139 -16.37 -20.52 -1.95
C PRO A 139 -17.11 -21.58 -2.79
N GLY A 140 -18.34 -21.95 -2.41
CA GLY A 140 -19.16 -22.94 -3.13
C GLY A 140 -19.24 -24.30 -2.43
N ASP A 141 -18.39 -24.56 -1.44
CA ASP A 141 -18.44 -25.73 -0.57
C ASP A 141 -18.02 -25.39 0.88
N PHE A 142 -18.42 -26.23 1.85
CA PHE A 142 -18.18 -25.97 3.29
C PHE A 142 -16.79 -26.37 3.78
N THR A 143 -15.96 -27.00 2.94
CA THR A 143 -14.62 -27.49 3.29
C THR A 143 -13.50 -26.58 2.79
N THR A 144 -13.79 -25.75 1.79
CA THR A 144 -12.87 -24.76 1.25
C THR A 144 -12.83 -23.54 2.17
N PRO A 145 -11.64 -23.10 2.61
CA PRO A 145 -11.49 -21.84 3.34
C PRO A 145 -11.94 -20.63 2.51
N VAL A 146 -12.06 -19.48 3.15
CA VAL A 146 -12.25 -18.19 2.45
C VAL A 146 -11.22 -18.06 1.32
N ASP A 147 -11.71 -17.84 0.10
CA ASP A 147 -10.87 -17.56 -1.06
C ASP A 147 -11.19 -16.20 -1.68
N SER A 148 -12.43 -15.74 -1.64
CA SER A 148 -12.92 -14.59 -2.39
C SER A 148 -13.44 -13.49 -1.48
N VAL A 149 -13.15 -12.24 -1.83
CA VAL A 149 -13.45 -11.07 -1.00
C VAL A 149 -13.91 -9.87 -1.81
N TRP A 150 -14.83 -9.11 -1.23
CA TRP A 150 -15.27 -7.81 -1.71
C TRP A 150 -14.94 -6.72 -0.68
N ILE A 151 -14.50 -5.55 -1.14
CA ILE A 151 -14.24 -4.38 -0.31
C ILE A 151 -14.94 -3.18 -0.95
N TYR A 152 -15.83 -2.54 -0.19
CA TYR A 152 -16.62 -1.40 -0.66
C TYR A 152 -16.02 -0.04 -0.24
N ASP A 153 -15.24 -0.03 0.84
CA ASP A 153 -14.80 1.20 1.49
C ASP A 153 -13.42 1.63 1.00
N LEU A 154 -13.34 2.01 -0.28
CA LEU A 154 -12.08 2.42 -0.90
C LEU A 154 -11.88 3.95 -0.83
N PHE A 155 -11.02 4.39 0.07
CA PHE A 155 -10.71 5.81 0.27
C PHE A 155 -9.66 6.31 -0.74
N ASP A 156 -9.89 7.49 -1.30
CA ASP A 156 -8.85 8.25 -2.00
C ASP A 156 -8.11 9.19 -1.04
N LYS A 157 -7.15 9.96 -1.57
CA LYS A 157 -6.34 10.91 -0.78
C LYS A 157 -7.16 12.03 -0.13
N SER A 158 -8.34 12.33 -0.66
CA SER A 158 -9.27 13.32 -0.11
C SER A 158 -10.26 12.70 0.88
N ASN A 159 -10.01 11.46 1.32
CA ASN A 159 -10.87 10.67 2.20
C ASN A 159 -12.27 10.42 1.60
N ASN A 160 -12.37 10.41 0.27
CA ASN A 160 -13.62 10.20 -0.41
C ASN A 160 -13.85 8.71 -0.66
N GLN A 161 -14.78 8.14 0.09
CA GLN A 161 -15.14 6.72 0.04
C GLN A 161 -15.97 6.36 -1.20
N TYR A 162 -16.90 7.24 -1.61
CA TYR A 162 -17.99 6.88 -2.52
C TYR A 162 -17.90 7.51 -3.90
N SER A 163 -16.78 8.16 -4.26
CA SER A 163 -16.74 8.71 -5.61
C SER A 163 -15.40 8.75 -6.30
N PHE A 164 -15.49 8.58 -7.62
CA PHE A 164 -14.44 8.82 -8.59
C PHE A 164 -14.97 9.77 -9.65
N ARG A 165 -14.15 10.70 -10.12
CA ARG A 165 -14.51 11.69 -11.13
C ARG A 165 -13.50 11.68 -12.26
N ALA A 166 -14.00 11.73 -13.50
CA ALA A 166 -13.20 11.87 -14.70
C ALA A 166 -13.90 12.87 -15.63
N GLY A 167 -13.35 14.09 -15.75
CA GLY A 167 -14.03 15.18 -16.46
C GLY A 167 -15.41 15.49 -15.88
N GLU A 168 -16.43 15.50 -16.73
CA GLU A 168 -17.83 15.74 -16.34
C GLU A 168 -18.51 14.50 -15.73
N TRP A 169 -17.85 13.35 -15.73
CA TRP A 169 -18.41 12.10 -15.26
C TRP A 169 -18.11 11.83 -13.79
N HIS A 170 -19.06 11.18 -13.14
CA HIS A 170 -19.02 10.86 -11.73
C HIS A 170 -19.55 9.45 -11.49
N CYS A 171 -18.71 8.60 -10.88
CA CYS A 171 -19.08 7.27 -10.40
C CYS A 171 -19.32 7.32 -8.89
N ARG A 172 -20.41 6.70 -8.45
CA ARG A 172 -20.83 6.70 -7.02
C ARG A 172 -20.44 5.43 -6.27
N GLY A 173 -19.94 4.42 -6.96
CA GLY A 173 -19.43 3.23 -6.30
C GLY A 173 -18.06 2.85 -6.83
N LYS A 174 -17.22 2.49 -5.86
CA LYS A 174 -15.91 1.90 -6.02
C LYS A 174 -15.98 0.58 -5.26
N THR A 175 -15.69 -0.54 -5.92
CA THR A 175 -15.73 -1.84 -5.26
C THR A 175 -14.53 -2.65 -5.71
N PHE A 176 -13.73 -3.09 -4.76
CA PHE A 176 -12.69 -4.06 -5.03
C PHE A 176 -13.29 -5.46 -4.95
N VAL A 177 -13.05 -6.27 -5.98
CA VAL A 177 -13.38 -7.69 -6.00
C VAL A 177 -12.08 -8.44 -6.21
N GLY A 178 -11.76 -9.34 -5.30
CA GLY A 178 -10.52 -10.08 -5.34
C GLY A 178 -10.60 -11.44 -4.67
N ARG A 179 -9.43 -12.06 -4.54
CA ARG A 179 -9.25 -13.34 -3.89
C ARG A 179 -7.91 -13.43 -3.17
N PHE A 180 -7.87 -14.21 -2.10
CA PHE A 180 -6.63 -14.68 -1.50
C PHE A 180 -5.92 -15.59 -2.49
N VAL A 181 -4.67 -15.25 -2.84
CA VAL A 181 -3.78 -16.14 -3.61
C VAL A 181 -2.85 -16.92 -2.68
N ASP A 182 -2.69 -16.44 -1.45
CA ASP A 182 -2.04 -17.09 -0.31
C ASP A 182 -2.51 -16.41 0.99
N ARG A 183 -2.00 -16.85 2.15
CA ARG A 183 -2.37 -16.30 3.47
C ARG A 183 -1.99 -14.82 3.69
N ASN A 184 -1.13 -14.29 2.85
CA ASN A 184 -0.52 -12.97 2.99
C ASN A 184 -0.84 -12.04 1.82
N THR A 185 -1.65 -12.47 0.85
CA THR A 185 -1.84 -11.74 -0.39
C THR A 185 -3.26 -11.87 -0.90
N ILE A 186 -3.91 -10.72 -1.12
CA ILE A 186 -5.18 -10.61 -1.82
C ILE A 186 -4.91 -9.90 -3.15
N LYS A 187 -5.37 -10.49 -4.26
CA LYS A 187 -5.29 -9.87 -5.58
C LYS A 187 -6.69 -9.72 -6.16
N GLY A 188 -6.95 -8.59 -6.79
CA GLY A 188 -8.25 -8.30 -7.38
C GLY A 188 -8.22 -7.05 -8.23
N GLU A 189 -9.41 -6.53 -8.51
CA GLU A 189 -9.61 -5.37 -9.36
C GLU A 189 -10.62 -4.43 -8.72
N ILE A 190 -10.41 -3.12 -8.85
CA ILE A 190 -11.44 -2.13 -8.54
C ILE A 190 -12.37 -1.96 -9.73
N PHE A 191 -13.66 -2.01 -9.45
CA PHE A 191 -14.75 -1.76 -10.37
C PHE A 191 -15.40 -0.43 -10.01
N LEU A 192 -15.60 0.40 -11.03
CA LEU A 192 -16.40 1.60 -10.95
C LEU A 192 -17.82 1.28 -11.39
N ASN A 193 -18.81 1.73 -10.62
CA ASN A 193 -20.21 1.54 -10.97
C ASN A 193 -21.02 2.81 -10.70
N LEU A 194 -22.28 2.79 -11.13
CA LEU A 194 -23.21 3.92 -10.97
C LEU A 194 -22.64 5.23 -11.55
N CYS A 195 -21.92 5.12 -12.67
CA CYS A 195 -21.31 6.23 -13.37
C CYS A 195 -22.36 7.02 -14.16
N SER A 196 -22.35 8.34 -13.99
CA SER A 196 -23.32 9.24 -14.61
C SER A 196 -22.68 10.60 -14.93
N THR A 197 -23.25 11.31 -15.89
CA THR A 197 -22.91 12.70 -16.19
C THR A 197 -24.17 13.49 -16.53
N ASN A 198 -24.14 14.80 -16.28
CA ASN A 198 -25.12 15.75 -16.81
C ASN A 198 -24.56 16.51 -18.03
N GLY A 199 -23.34 16.21 -18.43
CA GLY A 199 -22.65 16.83 -19.55
C GLY A 199 -22.95 16.16 -20.89
N SER A 200 -22.19 16.55 -21.91
CA SER A 200 -22.32 16.02 -23.28
C SER A 200 -21.10 15.23 -23.74
N THR A 201 -20.05 15.19 -22.91
CA THR A 201 -18.82 14.48 -23.23
C THR A 201 -19.04 12.96 -23.25
N PRO A 202 -18.42 12.23 -24.20
CA PRO A 202 -18.47 10.77 -24.19
C PRO A 202 -17.81 10.21 -22.92
N MET A 203 -18.23 9.01 -22.51
CA MET A 203 -17.69 8.33 -21.33
C MET A 203 -16.16 8.12 -21.47
N PRO A 204 -15.34 8.70 -20.57
CA PRO A 204 -13.90 8.51 -20.55
C PRO A 204 -13.53 7.05 -20.34
N ILE A 205 -12.40 6.63 -20.92
CA ILE A 205 -11.94 5.24 -20.86
C ILE A 205 -11.72 4.77 -19.42
N GLU A 206 -11.32 5.67 -18.53
CA GLU A 206 -11.08 5.40 -17.11
C GLU A 206 -12.33 4.86 -16.41
N ILE A 207 -13.53 5.27 -16.81
CA ILE A 207 -14.77 4.87 -16.12
C ILE A 207 -15.62 3.90 -16.93
N GLN A 208 -15.10 3.39 -18.04
CA GLN A 208 -15.80 2.42 -18.85
C GLN A 208 -15.99 1.09 -18.10
N PRO A 209 -17.12 0.39 -18.27
CA PRO A 209 -17.40 -0.86 -17.57
C PRO A 209 -16.40 -1.99 -17.80
N GLU A 210 -15.61 -1.94 -18.87
CA GLU A 210 -14.54 -2.87 -19.23
C GLU A 210 -13.18 -2.51 -18.61
N THR A 211 -13.01 -1.29 -18.11
CA THR A 211 -11.75 -0.85 -17.51
C THR A 211 -11.55 -1.55 -16.17
N ARG A 212 -10.32 -2.00 -15.95
CA ARG A 212 -9.92 -2.76 -14.75
C ARG A 212 -8.74 -2.08 -14.09
N TYR A 213 -8.81 -2.02 -12.77
CA TYR A 213 -7.79 -1.43 -11.91
C TYR A 213 -7.22 -2.52 -11.00
N PRO A 214 -6.23 -3.29 -11.45
CA PRO A 214 -5.66 -4.36 -10.65
C PRO A 214 -5.02 -3.79 -9.37
N VAL A 215 -5.38 -4.36 -8.24
CA VAL A 215 -4.90 -3.96 -6.91
C VAL A 215 -4.45 -5.19 -6.13
N THR A 216 -3.42 -5.03 -5.32
CA THR A 216 -2.90 -6.09 -4.45
C THR A 216 -2.83 -5.58 -3.03
N PHE A 217 -3.45 -6.31 -2.12
CA PHE A 217 -3.24 -6.13 -0.69
C PHE A 217 -2.23 -7.17 -0.18
N LYS A 218 -1.28 -6.72 0.63
CA LYS A 218 -0.25 -7.55 1.25
C LYS A 218 -0.37 -7.50 2.76
N ARG A 219 -0.31 -8.66 3.41
CA ARG A 219 -0.28 -8.74 4.87
C ARG A 219 0.99 -8.06 5.37
N TRP A 220 0.82 -7.14 6.30
CA TRP A 220 1.93 -6.55 7.04
C TRP A 220 2.44 -7.58 8.04
N GLN A 221 3.76 -7.78 8.10
CA GLN A 221 4.36 -8.83 8.92
C GLN A 221 5.05 -8.31 10.19
N GLY A 222 5.07 -6.99 10.42
CA GLY A 222 6.06 -6.40 11.32
C GLY A 222 7.49 -6.74 10.84
N SER A 223 8.51 -6.18 11.48
CA SER A 223 9.87 -6.73 11.36
C SER A 223 10.29 -7.35 12.67
#